data_AF-A0A9N7W0Z5-F1
#
_entry.id   AF-A0A9N7W0Z5-F1
#
_cell.length_a   1.000
_cell.length_b   1.000
_cell.length_c   1.000
_cell.angle_alpha   90.00
_cell.angle_beta   90.00
_cell.angle_gamma   90.00
#
_symmetry.space_group_name_H-M   'P 1'
#
loop_
_entity.id
_entity.type
_entity.pdbx_description
1 polymer ?
#
loop_
_entity_poly.entity_id
_entity_poly.type
_entity_poly.pdbx_seq_one_letter_code
_entity_poly.pdbx_strand_id
1 'polypeptide(L)'
;MKVKELVTRVPVESCEQYTSCGACLGSGDPHCGWCVLHNVCSRKDSCERADEPQRFTTRVEQCVRLSVQPDTISVTMSEVQLVLQTQNVPSLSAGVNCSFEDYIETEGRIYGGRIYCLSPSTKEVAPITRDQGDRRVIKLYLKSKETGKKFASVDFVFYNCSVHRSTRGARVHWQIMDFFLVGVLEPGLPTVDVETYNTRVHARPRECARTCGCNKKSMNPGVNSEEELAHQLY
;
A
#
# COMPACT_ATOMS: atom_id res chain seq x y z
N MET A 1 -45.32 38.33 -7.06
CA MET A 1 -44.54 37.24 -6.41
C MET A 1 -43.91 37.81 -5.16
N LYS A 2 -44.26 37.31 -3.96
CA LYS A 2 -43.59 37.71 -2.71
C LYS A 2 -42.25 36.99 -2.65
N VAL A 3 -41.14 37.73 -2.73
CA VAL A 3 -39.82 37.20 -2.37
C VAL A 3 -39.85 37.00 -0.86
N LYS A 4 -39.81 35.74 -0.42
CA LYS A 4 -39.73 35.40 1.00
C LYS A 4 -38.24 35.45 1.36
N GLU A 5 -37.82 36.49 2.07
CA GLU A 5 -36.46 36.54 2.61
C GLU A 5 -36.28 35.38 3.60
N LEU A 6 -35.46 34.40 3.21
CA LEU A 6 -34.97 33.37 4.12
C LEU A 6 -33.71 33.91 4.79
N VAL A 7 -33.78 34.16 6.09
CA VAL A 7 -32.61 34.41 6.93
C VAL A 7 -32.01 33.06 7.29
N THR A 8 -30.97 32.64 6.57
CA THR A 8 -30.24 31.41 6.87
C THR A 8 -29.06 31.75 7.77
N ARG A 9 -29.01 31.15 8.96
CA ARG A 9 -27.84 31.25 9.85
C ARG A 9 -26.73 30.37 9.27
N VAL A 10 -25.84 30.97 8.49
CA VAL A 10 -24.67 30.28 7.95
C VAL A 10 -23.66 30.11 9.08
N PRO A 11 -23.18 28.88 9.36
CA PRO A 11 -22.08 28.67 10.29
C PRO A 11 -20.90 29.57 9.94
N VAL A 12 -20.25 30.15 10.94
CA VAL A 12 -19.10 31.06 10.72
C VAL A 12 -17.93 30.27 10.10
N GLU A 13 -17.88 28.97 10.40
CA GLU A 13 -16.85 28.02 10.01
C GLU A 13 -17.48 26.70 9.56
N SER A 14 -16.78 25.99 8.69
CA SER A 14 -17.15 24.65 8.23
C SER A 14 -15.95 23.71 8.27
N CYS A 15 -15.18 23.75 9.37
CA CYS A 15 -13.97 22.92 9.52
C CYS A 15 -14.26 21.42 9.31
N GLU A 16 -15.43 20.95 9.75
CA GLU A 16 -15.86 19.54 9.66
C GLU A 16 -15.95 19.01 8.21
N GLN A 17 -15.93 19.88 7.21
CA GLN A 17 -15.90 19.46 5.79
C GLN A 17 -14.58 18.76 5.42
N TYR A 18 -13.50 19.02 6.16
CA TYR A 18 -12.18 18.48 5.87
C TYR A 18 -11.96 17.14 6.59
N THR A 19 -11.81 16.07 5.83
CA THR A 19 -11.67 14.70 6.33
C THR A 19 -10.23 14.25 6.57
N SER A 20 -9.25 15.12 6.29
CA SER A 20 -7.83 14.82 6.50
C SER A 20 -7.08 16.02 7.08
N CYS A 21 -6.04 15.74 7.87
CA CYS A 21 -5.19 16.76 8.48
C CYS A 21 -4.58 17.72 7.42
N GLY A 22 -4.12 17.16 6.30
CA GLY A 22 -3.56 17.97 5.20
C GLY A 22 -4.58 18.91 4.57
N ALA A 23 -5.82 18.45 4.32
CA ALA A 23 -6.86 19.31 3.77
C ALA A 23 -7.34 20.37 4.78
N CYS A 24 -7.48 19.99 6.05
CA CYS A 24 -7.89 20.87 7.14
C CYS A 24 -6.94 22.05 7.29
N LEU A 25 -5.65 21.76 7.45
CA LEU A 25 -4.62 22.76 7.72
C LEU A 25 -4.11 23.44 6.45
N GLY A 26 -4.28 22.80 5.29
CA GLY A 26 -4.00 23.38 3.98
C GLY A 26 -5.07 24.36 3.50
N SER A 27 -6.24 24.41 4.15
CA SER A 27 -7.30 25.37 3.82
C SER A 27 -6.92 26.82 4.14
N GLY A 28 -6.02 27.03 5.09
CA GLY A 28 -5.61 28.35 5.56
C GLY A 28 -6.63 29.04 6.48
N ASP A 29 -7.70 28.36 6.92
CA ASP A 29 -8.65 28.93 7.88
C ASP A 29 -8.04 29.01 9.29
N PRO A 30 -7.88 30.22 9.88
CA PRO A 30 -7.26 30.39 11.19
C PRO A 30 -8.07 29.80 12.36
N HIS A 31 -9.36 29.51 12.17
CA HIS A 31 -10.20 28.91 13.20
C HIS A 31 -10.09 27.39 13.22
N CYS A 32 -9.63 26.79 12.13
CA CYS A 32 -9.57 25.33 11.98
C CYS A 32 -8.21 24.79 12.45
N GLY A 33 -8.28 23.67 13.16
CA GLY A 33 -7.13 22.83 13.42
C GLY A 33 -7.51 21.36 13.45
N TRP A 34 -6.52 20.50 13.58
CA TRP A 34 -6.71 19.06 13.57
C TRP A 34 -6.66 18.50 14.98
N CYS A 35 -7.78 17.92 15.43
CA CYS A 35 -7.87 17.20 16.69
C CYS A 35 -7.38 15.77 16.51
N VAL A 36 -6.12 15.51 16.91
CA VAL A 36 -5.35 14.34 16.48
C VAL A 36 -6.05 13.02 16.82
N LEU A 37 -6.32 12.74 18.10
CA LEU A 37 -6.92 11.46 18.52
C LEU A 37 -8.40 11.29 18.16
N HIS A 38 -9.07 12.38 17.76
CA HIS A 38 -10.47 12.34 17.29
C HIS A 38 -10.56 12.24 15.77
N ASN A 39 -9.45 12.47 15.06
CA ASN A 39 -9.35 12.41 13.60
C ASN A 39 -10.37 13.32 12.90
N VAL A 40 -10.50 14.55 13.41
CA VAL A 40 -11.46 15.53 12.91
C VAL A 40 -10.84 16.91 12.82
N CYS A 41 -11.24 17.66 11.80
CA CYS A 41 -10.93 19.07 11.67
C CYS A 41 -11.99 19.87 12.45
N SER A 42 -11.56 20.56 13.49
CA SER A 42 -12.44 21.31 14.37
C SER A 42 -11.73 22.53 14.94
N ARG A 43 -12.47 23.36 15.67
CA ARG A 43 -11.87 24.43 16.45
C ARG A 43 -11.21 23.89 17.71
N LYS A 44 -10.28 24.67 18.25
CA LYS A 44 -9.54 24.31 19.47
C LYS A 44 -10.48 24.05 20.67
N ASP A 45 -11.52 24.86 20.83
CA ASP A 45 -12.53 24.75 21.89
C ASP A 45 -13.44 23.52 21.75
N SER A 46 -13.56 22.96 20.54
CA SER A 46 -14.32 21.74 20.29
C SER A 46 -13.47 20.45 20.36
N CYS A 47 -12.15 20.58 20.53
CA CYS A 47 -11.25 19.43 20.65
C CYS A 47 -10.96 19.14 22.13
N GLU A 48 -11.36 17.95 22.60
CA GLU A 48 -11.13 17.55 23.98
C GLU A 48 -9.62 17.48 24.30
N ARG A 49 -9.23 18.09 25.43
CA ARG A 49 -7.83 18.14 25.90
C ARG A 49 -6.87 18.84 24.91
N ALA A 50 -7.36 19.73 24.05
CA ALA A 50 -6.56 20.41 23.03
C ALA A 50 -5.29 21.13 23.54
N ASP A 51 -5.24 21.50 24.82
CA ASP A 51 -4.08 22.16 25.44
C ASP A 51 -2.92 21.22 25.76
N GLU A 52 -3.13 19.89 25.68
CA GLU A 52 -2.05 18.93 25.89
C GLU A 52 -1.11 18.82 24.67
N PRO A 53 0.16 18.44 24.88
CA PRO A 53 1.14 18.32 23.80
C PRO A 53 0.65 17.42 22.67
N GLN A 54 0.73 17.93 21.43
CA GLN A 54 0.41 17.20 20.19
C GLN A 54 -1.04 16.69 20.08
N ARG A 55 -1.97 17.14 20.94
CA ARG A 55 -3.40 16.79 20.81
C ARG A 55 -4.13 17.59 19.76
N PHE A 56 -3.75 18.85 19.59
CA PHE A 56 -4.30 19.74 18.59
C PHE A 56 -3.15 20.38 17.80
N THR A 57 -3.24 20.35 16.48
CA THR A 57 -2.26 20.98 15.61
C THR A 57 -2.93 21.97 14.66
N THR A 58 -2.24 23.07 14.41
CA THR A 58 -2.62 24.10 13.42
C THR A 58 -1.65 24.15 12.24
N ARG A 59 -0.62 23.28 12.23
CA ARG A 59 0.43 23.28 11.20
C ARG A 59 0.49 21.95 10.46
N VAL A 60 0.60 22.02 9.13
CA VAL A 60 0.59 20.84 8.24
C VAL A 60 1.76 19.90 8.55
N GLU A 61 2.94 20.44 8.88
CA GLU A 61 4.13 19.68 9.23
C GLU A 61 3.99 18.85 10.53
N GLN A 62 3.01 19.22 11.37
CA GLN A 62 2.67 18.53 12.61
C GLN A 62 1.54 17.50 12.42
N CYS A 63 1.11 17.22 11.18
CA CYS A 63 0.22 16.08 10.93
C CYS A 63 0.91 14.76 11.30
N VAL A 64 0.10 13.79 11.75
CA VAL A 64 0.59 12.47 12.16
C VAL A 64 1.22 11.75 10.98
N ARG A 65 2.38 11.14 11.23
CA ARG A 65 3.03 10.22 10.27
C ARG A 65 3.12 8.83 10.90
N LEU A 66 2.74 7.83 10.12
CA LEU A 66 2.77 6.42 10.50
C LEU A 66 3.56 5.63 9.46
N SER A 67 4.49 4.81 9.92
CA SER A 67 5.18 3.83 9.09
C SER A 67 5.13 2.45 9.77
N VAL A 68 5.20 1.40 8.97
CA VAL A 68 5.10 0.01 9.44
C VAL A 68 6.21 -0.83 8.80
N GLN A 69 6.77 -1.76 9.56
CA GLN A 69 7.73 -2.75 9.08
C GLN A 69 7.38 -4.15 9.59
N PRO A 70 7.29 -5.17 8.71
CA PRO A 70 7.19 -5.04 7.25
C PRO A 70 5.88 -4.36 6.82
N ASP A 71 5.87 -3.70 5.67
CA ASP A 71 4.66 -3.11 5.05
C ASP A 71 3.92 -4.09 4.12
N THR A 72 4.54 -5.24 3.86
CA THR A 72 4.08 -6.24 2.91
C THR A 72 4.24 -7.64 3.49
N ILE A 73 3.17 -8.43 3.50
CA ILE A 73 3.18 -9.83 3.96
C ILE A 73 2.37 -10.75 3.04
N SER A 74 2.69 -12.06 3.07
CA SER A 74 1.94 -13.05 2.29
C SER A 74 0.59 -13.34 2.93
N VAL A 75 -0.43 -13.63 2.13
CA VAL A 75 -1.73 -14.13 2.63
C VAL A 75 -1.64 -15.45 3.39
N THR A 76 -0.56 -16.22 3.20
CA THR A 76 -0.32 -17.49 3.91
C THR A 76 0.41 -17.31 5.24
N MET A 77 0.98 -16.13 5.50
CA MET A 77 1.61 -15.82 6.79
C MET A 77 0.53 -15.50 7.84
N SER A 78 0.83 -15.77 9.11
CA SER A 78 -0.06 -15.50 10.24
C SER A 78 0.75 -14.98 11.41
N GLU A 79 0.15 -14.12 12.23
CA GLU A 79 0.75 -13.61 13.48
C GLU A 79 2.15 -12.99 13.29
N VAL A 80 2.39 -12.35 12.15
CA VAL A 80 3.64 -11.66 11.87
C VAL A 80 3.73 -10.44 12.78
N GLN A 81 4.84 -10.29 13.50
CA GLN A 81 5.08 -9.10 14.32
C GLN A 81 5.35 -7.88 13.43
N LEU A 82 4.45 -6.90 13.49
CA LEU A 82 4.56 -5.62 12.82
C LEU A 82 5.10 -4.57 13.80
N VAL A 83 6.10 -3.81 13.35
CA VAL A 83 6.68 -2.69 14.11
C VAL A 83 6.23 -1.39 13.48
N LEU A 84 5.43 -0.62 14.21
CA LEU A 84 4.93 0.68 13.76
C LEU A 84 5.71 1.80 14.45
N GLN A 85 6.05 2.82 13.66
CA GLN A 85 6.70 4.04 14.12
C GLN A 85 5.79 5.22 13.82
N THR A 86 5.65 6.10 14.82
CA THR A 86 4.79 7.27 14.76
C THR A 86 5.59 8.55 14.95
N GLN A 87 5.14 9.63 14.33
CA GLN A 87 5.62 10.99 14.56
C GLN A 87 4.43 11.93 14.75
N ASN A 88 4.64 12.98 15.54
CA ASN A 88 3.62 13.99 15.85
C ASN A 88 2.34 13.41 16.49
N VAL A 89 2.49 12.40 17.36
CA VAL A 89 1.37 11.79 18.08
C VAL A 89 1.38 12.22 19.55
N PRO A 90 0.22 12.50 20.15
CA PRO A 90 0.14 12.77 21.59
C PRO A 90 0.43 11.51 22.41
N SER A 91 0.44 11.64 23.74
CA SER A 91 0.64 10.49 24.63
C SER A 91 -0.36 9.36 24.33
N LEU A 92 0.17 8.17 24.04
CA LEU A 92 -0.60 6.95 23.78
C LEU A 92 -0.64 6.04 25.02
N SER A 93 -0.44 6.58 26.23
CA SER A 93 -0.39 5.80 27.48
C SER A 93 -1.68 5.04 27.80
N ALA A 94 -2.83 5.49 27.31
CA ALA A 94 -4.10 4.76 27.40
C ALA A 94 -4.10 3.45 26.57
N GLY A 95 -3.13 3.31 25.64
CA GLY A 95 -2.99 2.18 24.75
C GLY A 95 -3.63 2.40 23.37
N VAL A 96 -3.31 1.50 22.44
CA VAL A 96 -3.76 1.55 21.05
C VAL A 96 -4.11 0.16 20.53
N ASN A 97 -4.99 0.10 19.54
CA ASN A 97 -5.25 -1.08 18.73
C ASN A 97 -4.79 -0.83 17.29
N CYS A 98 -4.29 -1.87 16.64
CA CYS A 98 -4.02 -1.90 15.21
C CYS A 98 -5.25 -2.45 14.48
N SER A 99 -5.81 -1.67 13.56
CA SER A 99 -7.04 -1.99 12.84
C SER A 99 -6.74 -2.13 11.35
N PHE A 100 -6.94 -3.33 10.81
CA PHE A 100 -6.75 -3.62 9.39
C PHE A 100 -8.06 -3.34 8.65
N GLU A 101 -8.16 -2.16 8.04
CA GLU A 101 -9.42 -1.56 7.57
C GLU A 101 -10.49 -1.61 8.67
N ASP A 102 -11.72 -2.00 8.36
CA ASP A 102 -12.80 -2.26 9.30
C ASP A 102 -12.99 -3.75 9.60
N TYR A 103 -12.04 -4.61 9.18
CA TYR A 103 -12.20 -6.07 9.30
C TYR A 103 -11.77 -6.60 10.66
N ILE A 104 -10.53 -6.33 11.06
CA ILE A 104 -9.90 -6.94 12.24
C ILE A 104 -9.19 -5.87 13.07
N GLU A 105 -9.34 -5.96 14.39
CA GLU A 105 -8.60 -5.16 15.36
C GLU A 105 -7.73 -6.08 16.22
N THR A 106 -6.45 -5.73 16.35
CA THR A 106 -5.46 -6.43 17.18
C THR A 106 -4.93 -5.48 18.25
N GLU A 107 -4.54 -6.02 19.40
CA GLU A 107 -3.97 -5.19 20.47
C GLU A 107 -2.55 -4.71 20.10
N GLY A 108 -2.31 -3.41 20.23
CA GLY A 108 -1.00 -2.80 20.04
C GLY A 108 -0.26 -2.64 21.37
N ARG A 109 0.96 -3.19 21.45
CA ARG A 109 1.84 -3.06 22.61
C ARG A 109 2.85 -1.95 22.39
N ILE A 110 2.94 -1.02 23.32
CA ILE A 110 3.85 0.13 23.22
C ILE A 110 5.10 -0.15 24.05
N TYR A 111 6.26 -0.15 23.39
CA TYR A 111 7.55 -0.34 24.05
C TYR A 111 8.66 0.46 23.34
N GLY A 112 9.47 1.19 24.10
CA GLY A 112 10.61 1.95 23.54
C GLY A 112 10.23 2.96 22.44
N GLY A 113 9.06 3.60 22.53
CA GLY A 113 8.57 4.55 21.52
C GLY A 113 8.10 3.92 20.21
N ARG A 114 7.98 2.59 20.16
CA ARG A 114 7.45 1.83 19.01
C ARG A 114 6.19 1.07 19.42
N ILE A 115 5.36 0.79 18.43
CA ILE A 115 4.12 0.03 18.62
C ILE A 115 4.29 -1.32 17.94
N TYR A 116 3.99 -2.40 18.67
CA TYR A 116 4.10 -3.77 18.20
C TYR A 116 2.70 -4.36 18.07
N CYS A 117 2.35 -4.80 16.87
CA CYS A 117 1.07 -5.45 16.57
C CYS A 117 1.31 -6.78 15.88
N LEU A 118 0.32 -7.68 15.91
CA LEU A 118 0.36 -8.93 15.16
C LEU A 118 -0.49 -8.77 13.89
N SER A 119 -0.01 -9.32 12.78
CA SER A 119 -0.85 -9.44 11.59
C SER A 119 -2.04 -10.38 11.85
N PRO A 120 -3.17 -10.22 11.15
CA PRO A 120 -4.29 -11.14 11.29
C PRO A 120 -3.89 -12.56 10.90
N SER A 121 -4.66 -13.53 11.36
CA SER A 121 -4.47 -14.93 11.01
C SER A 121 -4.91 -15.21 9.57
N THR A 122 -4.41 -16.29 8.97
CA THR A 122 -4.79 -16.73 7.62
C THR A 122 -6.30 -16.84 7.41
N LYS A 123 -7.05 -17.29 8.43
CA LYS A 123 -8.52 -17.39 8.40
C LYS A 123 -9.20 -16.02 8.27
N GLU A 124 -8.60 -15.00 8.90
CA GLU A 124 -9.11 -13.63 8.91
C GLU A 124 -8.66 -12.83 7.68
N VAL A 125 -7.53 -13.22 7.06
CA VAL A 125 -7.03 -12.60 5.81
C VAL A 125 -7.82 -13.05 4.58
N ALA A 126 -8.39 -14.27 4.59
CA ALA A 126 -9.18 -14.80 3.48
C ALA A 126 -10.33 -13.88 3.02
N PRO A 127 -11.19 -13.33 3.89
CA PRO A 127 -12.24 -12.38 3.47
C PRO A 127 -11.69 -11.04 2.95
N ILE A 128 -10.49 -10.61 3.37
CA ILE A 128 -9.86 -9.35 2.94
C ILE A 128 -9.38 -9.43 1.48
N THR A 129 -8.89 -10.61 1.10
CA THR A 129 -8.18 -10.84 -0.17
C THR A 129 -8.99 -11.64 -1.19
N ARG A 130 -10.21 -12.08 -0.82
CA ARG A 130 -11.12 -12.79 -1.72
C ARG A 130 -11.33 -11.95 -2.97
N ASP A 131 -11.12 -12.58 -4.13
CA ASP A 131 -11.38 -11.99 -5.46
C ASP A 131 -10.45 -10.80 -5.83
N GLN A 132 -9.40 -10.51 -5.05
CA GLN A 132 -8.53 -9.32 -5.23
C GLN A 132 -7.21 -9.59 -5.99
N GLY A 133 -7.07 -10.73 -6.65
CA GLY A 133 -5.92 -11.04 -7.51
C GLY A 133 -4.61 -11.34 -6.74
N ASP A 134 -3.48 -10.90 -7.30
CA ASP A 134 -2.12 -11.17 -6.81
C ASP A 134 -1.70 -10.28 -5.64
N ARG A 135 -2.25 -9.07 -5.53
CA ARG A 135 -1.91 -8.11 -4.49
C ARG A 135 -3.12 -7.28 -4.05
N ARG A 136 -3.31 -7.18 -2.74
CA ARG A 136 -4.31 -6.34 -2.10
C ARG A 136 -3.64 -5.29 -1.21
N VAL A 137 -3.87 -4.01 -1.54
CA VAL A 137 -3.50 -2.88 -0.67
C VAL A 137 -4.68 -2.55 0.23
N ILE A 138 -4.43 -2.43 1.53
CA ILE A 138 -5.41 -2.01 2.54
C ILE A 138 -4.83 -0.89 3.41
N LYS A 139 -5.68 -0.20 4.15
CA LYS A 139 -5.24 0.73 5.20
C LYS A 139 -5.08 0.01 6.54
N LEU A 140 -3.87 0.09 7.11
CA LEU A 140 -3.62 -0.23 8.52
C LEU A 140 -3.77 1.04 9.34
N TYR A 141 -4.71 1.04 10.28
CA TYR A 141 -5.01 2.16 11.16
C TYR A 141 -4.49 1.94 12.59
N LEU A 142 -4.11 3.03 13.25
CA LEU A 142 -4.03 3.06 14.71
C LEU A 142 -5.32 3.63 15.28
N LYS A 143 -5.90 2.89 16.23
CA LYS A 143 -7.11 3.26 16.98
C LYS A 143 -6.73 3.55 18.42
N SER A 144 -7.07 4.75 18.90
CA SER A 144 -6.81 5.14 20.29
C SER A 144 -7.76 4.40 21.23
N LYS A 145 -7.25 3.81 22.33
CA LYS A 145 -8.11 3.27 23.39
C LYS A 145 -8.77 4.37 24.23
N GLU A 146 -8.24 5.60 24.18
CA GLU A 146 -8.82 6.75 24.89
C GLU A 146 -10.13 7.22 24.22
N THR A 147 -10.11 7.41 22.90
CA THR A 147 -11.25 7.97 22.15
C THR A 147 -12.07 6.91 21.41
N GLY A 148 -11.50 5.72 21.21
CA GLY A 148 -12.08 4.68 20.36
C GLY A 148 -12.05 5.02 18.86
N LYS A 149 -11.32 6.05 18.44
CA LYS A 149 -11.27 6.52 17.04
C LYS A 149 -9.95 6.14 16.36
N LYS A 150 -10.02 5.91 15.04
CA LYS A 150 -8.85 5.73 14.16
C LYS A 150 -8.26 7.09 13.85
N PHE A 151 -6.96 7.29 14.09
CA PHE A 151 -6.33 8.62 14.00
C PHE A 151 -5.10 8.69 13.09
N ALA A 152 -4.54 7.54 12.73
CA ALA A 152 -3.40 7.44 11.82
C ALA A 152 -3.61 6.24 10.91
N SER A 153 -3.08 6.32 9.68
CA SER A 153 -3.16 5.23 8.72
C SER A 153 -1.90 5.12 7.87
N VAL A 154 -1.61 3.92 7.39
CA VAL A 154 -0.55 3.62 6.42
C VAL A 154 -1.04 2.55 5.46
N ASP A 155 -0.53 2.56 4.24
CA ASP A 155 -0.79 1.49 3.28
C ASP A 155 -0.08 0.21 3.72
N PHE A 156 -0.79 -0.90 3.69
CA PHE A 156 -0.30 -2.22 4.03
C PHE A 156 -0.72 -3.23 2.96
N VAL A 157 0.18 -4.13 2.60
CA VAL A 157 0.04 -4.96 1.41
C VAL A 157 -0.03 -6.44 1.76
N PHE A 158 -1.10 -7.09 1.35
CA PHE A 158 -1.19 -8.55 1.28
C PHE A 158 -0.90 -9.02 -0.14
N TYR A 159 0.00 -9.98 -0.32
CA TYR A 159 0.25 -10.59 -1.62
C TYR A 159 -0.09 -12.09 -1.63
N ASN A 160 -0.61 -12.56 -2.75
CA ASN A 160 -1.00 -13.94 -2.96
C ASN A 160 -0.32 -14.52 -4.21
N CYS A 161 0.78 -15.23 -4.01
CA CYS A 161 1.51 -15.85 -5.11
C CYS A 161 0.79 -17.06 -5.73
N SER A 162 -0.21 -17.63 -5.05
CA SER A 162 -0.96 -18.80 -5.53
C SER A 162 -1.81 -18.51 -6.77
N VAL A 163 -2.10 -17.23 -7.04
CA VAL A 163 -2.83 -16.78 -8.24
C VAL A 163 -1.97 -16.91 -9.50
N HIS A 164 -0.63 -16.86 -9.36
CA HIS A 164 0.29 -17.06 -10.47
C HIS A 164 0.52 -18.55 -10.75
N ARG A 165 -0.47 -19.20 -11.37
CA ARG A 165 -0.32 -20.55 -11.91
C ARG A 165 0.25 -20.49 -13.33
N SER A 166 1.56 -20.21 -13.45
CA SER A 166 2.27 -20.35 -14.72
C SER A 166 3.35 -21.42 -14.65
N THR A 167 2.93 -22.68 -14.80
CA THR A 167 3.65 -23.68 -15.58
C THR A 167 3.35 -23.48 -17.06
N ARG A 168 3.63 -22.29 -17.61
CA ARG A 168 3.83 -22.18 -19.06
C ARG A 168 5.32 -22.07 -19.27
N GLY A 169 5.92 -23.22 -19.52
CA GLY A 169 7.18 -23.29 -20.23
C GLY A 169 7.06 -22.37 -21.44
N ALA A 170 7.85 -21.31 -21.43
CA ALA A 170 8.24 -20.70 -22.68
C ALA A 170 8.90 -21.85 -23.45
N ARG A 171 8.18 -22.41 -24.44
CA ARG A 171 8.86 -22.91 -25.62
C ARG A 171 9.58 -21.69 -26.16
N VAL A 172 10.82 -21.50 -25.72
CA VAL A 172 11.80 -20.73 -26.46
C VAL A 172 11.90 -21.44 -27.79
N HIS A 173 11.12 -20.99 -28.76
CA HIS A 173 11.42 -21.27 -30.14
C HIS A 173 12.72 -20.50 -30.39
N TRP A 174 13.85 -21.18 -30.22
CA TRP A 174 15.13 -20.68 -30.66
C TRP A 174 15.04 -20.56 -32.18
N GLN A 175 14.59 -19.41 -32.68
CA GLN A 175 14.97 -19.00 -34.02
C GLN A 175 16.47 -18.73 -33.93
N ILE A 176 17.22 -19.71 -34.44
CA ILE A 176 18.63 -19.61 -34.77
C ILE A 176 18.80 -18.28 -35.52
N MET A 177 19.56 -17.35 -34.93
CA MET A 177 20.16 -16.29 -35.73
C MET A 177 21.26 -16.95 -36.56
N ASP A 178 20.88 -17.48 -37.72
CA ASP A 178 21.85 -17.74 -38.78
C ASP A 178 22.30 -16.38 -39.30
N PHE A 179 23.41 -15.90 -38.73
CA PHE A 179 24.24 -14.87 -39.33
C PHE A 179 24.87 -15.46 -40.61
N PHE A 180 24.21 -15.27 -41.74
CA PHE A 180 24.87 -15.25 -43.04
C PHE A 180 24.72 -13.85 -43.66
N LEU A 181 25.88 -13.19 -43.78
CA LEU A 181 26.11 -12.07 -44.69
C LEU A 181 25.68 -12.44 -46.11
N VAL A 182 24.76 -11.70 -46.71
CA VAL A 182 24.88 -11.15 -48.08
C VAL A 182 24.02 -9.88 -48.13
N GLY A 183 24.65 -8.76 -48.48
CA GLY A 183 23.95 -7.48 -48.67
C GLY A 183 23.30 -7.38 -50.04
N VAL A 184 22.20 -6.64 -50.11
CA VAL A 184 21.82 -5.86 -51.29
C VAL A 184 21.12 -4.59 -50.80
N LEU A 185 21.62 -3.46 -51.31
CA LEU A 185 21.13 -2.11 -51.11
C LEU A 185 20.18 -1.79 -52.27
N GLU A 186 18.90 -1.48 -52.01
CA GLU A 186 18.13 -0.59 -52.89
C GLU A 186 17.05 0.20 -52.11
N PRO A 187 16.75 1.46 -52.50
CA PRO A 187 16.00 2.42 -51.71
C PRO A 187 14.58 2.67 -52.23
N GLY A 188 13.61 2.89 -51.32
CA GLY A 188 12.36 3.58 -51.68
C GLY A 188 11.11 3.14 -50.92
N LEU A 189 10.52 4.10 -50.20
CA LEU A 189 9.14 4.16 -49.66
C LEU A 189 8.87 3.49 -48.30
N PRO A 190 7.84 3.92 -47.55
CA PRO A 190 7.88 5.13 -46.71
C PRO A 190 7.67 4.80 -45.22
N THR A 191 7.96 5.81 -44.40
CA THR A 191 7.86 5.88 -42.94
C THR A 191 6.56 5.33 -42.34
N VAL A 192 6.69 4.45 -41.34
CA VAL A 192 5.66 4.24 -40.32
C VAL A 192 6.33 4.47 -38.96
N ASP A 193 5.83 5.48 -38.24
CA ASP A 193 6.39 6.00 -37.00
C ASP A 193 6.53 4.94 -35.90
N VAL A 194 7.76 4.77 -35.38
CA VAL A 194 8.11 3.92 -34.23
C VAL A 194 7.78 4.64 -32.91
N GLU A 195 6.66 5.36 -32.84
CA GLU A 195 6.26 6.11 -31.64
C GLU A 195 4.84 5.81 -31.13
N THR A 196 4.09 4.95 -31.81
CA THR A 196 2.68 4.67 -31.46
C THR A 196 2.41 3.26 -30.93
N TYR A 197 3.44 2.41 -30.73
CA TYR A 197 3.25 1.07 -30.14
C TYR A 197 3.52 0.99 -28.63
N ASN A 198 4.14 2.00 -28.02
CA ASN A 198 4.64 1.89 -26.65
C ASN A 198 3.78 2.53 -25.55
N THR A 199 2.53 2.91 -25.84
CA THR A 199 1.65 3.63 -24.89
C THR A 199 0.42 2.87 -24.42
N ARG A 200 0.30 1.56 -24.66
CA ARG A 200 -0.73 0.72 -24.00
C ARG A 200 -0.23 -0.65 -23.53
N VAL A 201 0.86 -0.65 -22.76
CA VAL A 201 1.13 -1.73 -21.80
C VAL A 201 1.12 -1.13 -20.40
N HIS A 202 -0.07 -0.73 -19.94
CA HIS A 202 -0.32 -0.63 -18.52
C HIS A 202 -0.27 -2.04 -17.94
N ALA A 203 0.79 -2.35 -17.20
CA ALA A 203 0.72 -2.78 -15.81
C ALA A 203 1.97 -3.58 -15.43
N ARG A 204 2.56 -3.13 -14.33
CA ARG A 204 3.77 -3.60 -13.65
C ARG A 204 3.88 -5.14 -13.54
N PRO A 205 4.81 -5.80 -14.25
CA PRO A 205 5.18 -7.20 -13.96
C PRO A 205 6.46 -7.31 -13.12
N ARG A 206 7.25 -6.22 -13.01
CA ARG A 206 8.60 -6.28 -12.43
C ARG A 206 8.63 -6.28 -10.89
N GLU A 207 7.62 -5.71 -10.23
CA GLU A 207 7.56 -5.67 -8.75
C GLU A 207 7.14 -7.03 -8.17
N CYS A 208 6.12 -7.70 -8.73
CA CYS A 208 5.65 -9.00 -8.23
C CYS A 208 6.70 -10.12 -8.34
N ALA A 209 7.56 -10.10 -9.37
CA ALA A 209 8.62 -11.10 -9.55
C ALA A 209 9.68 -11.10 -8.43
N ARG A 210 9.90 -9.95 -7.77
CA ARG A 210 10.85 -9.83 -6.65
C ARG A 210 10.27 -10.36 -5.34
N THR A 211 8.99 -10.07 -5.06
CA THR A 211 8.33 -10.47 -3.80
C THR A 211 7.87 -11.92 -3.78
N CYS A 212 7.35 -12.44 -4.90
CA CYS A 212 6.89 -13.84 -5.00
C CYS A 212 8.02 -14.84 -5.27
N GLY A 213 9.28 -14.40 -5.29
CA GLY A 213 10.44 -15.26 -5.48
C GLY A 213 10.25 -16.22 -6.65
N CYS A 214 10.32 -15.74 -7.89
CA CYS A 214 10.37 -16.64 -9.04
C CYS A 214 11.64 -17.50 -8.94
N ASN A 215 11.50 -18.68 -8.35
CA ASN A 215 12.56 -19.67 -8.28
C ASN A 215 12.85 -20.11 -9.73
N LYS A 216 14.04 -19.83 -10.25
CA LYS A 216 14.59 -20.54 -11.43
C LYS A 216 14.81 -22.04 -11.17
N LYS A 217 14.33 -22.58 -10.05
CA LYS A 217 14.51 -23.95 -9.54
C LYS A 217 13.35 -24.90 -9.91
N SER A 218 12.82 -24.76 -11.13
CA SER A 218 12.02 -25.81 -11.77
C SER A 218 12.63 -26.21 -13.12
N MET A 219 13.95 -26.37 -13.13
CA MET A 219 14.65 -27.27 -14.05
C MET A 219 15.09 -28.44 -13.16
N ASN A 220 14.49 -29.61 -13.35
CA ASN A 220 14.74 -30.82 -12.55
C ASN A 220 16.23 -31.03 -12.22
N PRO A 221 16.60 -31.30 -10.96
CA PRO A 221 17.82 -32.03 -10.67
C PRO A 221 17.48 -33.52 -10.77
N GLY A 222 17.93 -34.17 -11.84
CA GLY A 222 17.87 -35.64 -11.95
C GLY A 222 17.22 -36.15 -13.23
N VAL A 223 17.92 -35.98 -14.35
CA VAL A 223 18.09 -37.09 -15.30
C VAL A 223 19.58 -37.11 -15.63
N ASN A 224 20.27 -38.10 -15.08
CA ASN A 224 21.61 -38.46 -15.49
C ASN A 224 21.62 -38.72 -16.99
N SER A 225 22.42 -37.97 -17.74
CA SER A 225 22.93 -38.40 -19.05
C SER A 225 24.13 -37.52 -19.41
N GLU A 226 25.13 -37.52 -18.54
CA GLU A 226 26.49 -37.06 -18.86
C GLU A 226 27.44 -38.26 -18.99
N GLU A 227 26.93 -39.36 -19.57
CA GLU A 227 27.71 -40.58 -19.77
C GLU A 227 27.16 -41.42 -20.94
N GLU A 228 27.04 -40.88 -22.17
CA GLU A 228 27.03 -41.73 -23.38
C GLU A 228 27.18 -41.04 -24.76
N LEU A 229 28.00 -40.00 -24.93
CA LEU A 229 28.34 -39.53 -26.30
C LEU A 229 29.81 -39.12 -26.44
N ALA A 230 30.71 -40.00 -26.02
CA ALA A 230 32.15 -39.90 -26.32
C ALA A 230 32.72 -41.22 -26.85
N HIS A 231 31.98 -41.97 -27.67
CA HIS A 231 32.54 -43.07 -28.48
C HIS A 231 31.64 -43.31 -29.71
N GLN A 232 31.73 -42.46 -30.72
CA GLN A 232 31.29 -42.81 -32.08
C GLN A 232 31.90 -41.94 -33.20
N LEU A 233 33.21 -41.68 -33.11
CA LEU A 233 34.04 -41.31 -34.27
C LEU A 233 35.42 -41.95 -34.15
N TYR A 234 35.46 -43.28 -34.29
CA TYR A 234 36.42 -44.10 -35.05
C TYR A 234 35.90 -45.54 -35.08
#